data_AF-A0A2W5BHM1-F1
#
_entry.id   AF-A0A2W5BHM1-F1
#
_cell.length_a   1.000
_cell.length_b   1.000
_cell.length_c   1.000
_cell.angle_alpha   90.00
_cell.angle_beta   90.00
_cell.angle_gamma   90.00
#
_symmetry.space_group_name_H-M   'P 1'
#
loop_
_entity.id
_entity.type
_entity.pdbx_description
1 polymer ?
#
loop_
_entity_poly.entity_id
_entity_poly.type
_entity_poly.pdbx_seq_one_letter_code
_entity_poly.pdbx_strand_id
1 'polypeptide(L)'
;MGTFGFGTLGKLVAVGVMAPGFYLVISQGAAERGRVEAVERSIVQARKDIRALETEFDTRANMAQLERWNGDVLSLAAPRAEQYVGGEHQLASLPGRTEGGNVALAYVVPSAPMEMAAAVPEPALAVPAAAPAATVPDRAEKPRPVVKPVGAVRAAAVVPAKARAVAMLDRTLLSDATMADLARSARKEAARP
;
A
#
# COMPACT_ATOMS: atom_id res chain seq x y z
N MET A 1 -50.23 -66.53 10.83
CA MET A 1 -49.61 -65.93 12.03
C MET A 1 -48.10 -66.02 11.89
N GLY A 2 -47.42 -64.92 11.60
CA GLY A 2 -45.98 -64.91 11.38
C GLY A 2 -45.21 -65.04 12.70
N THR A 3 -44.35 -66.04 12.79
CA THR A 3 -43.42 -66.23 13.90
C THR A 3 -42.27 -65.21 13.75
N PHE A 4 -42.41 -64.04 14.37
CA PHE A 4 -41.28 -63.13 14.55
C PHE A 4 -40.33 -63.74 15.59
N GLY A 5 -39.36 -64.55 15.14
CA GLY A 5 -38.33 -65.10 16.01
C GLY A 5 -37.37 -64.02 16.50
N PHE A 6 -36.72 -64.22 17.65
CA PHE A 6 -35.73 -63.29 18.22
C PHE A 6 -34.67 -62.79 17.20
N GLY A 7 -34.37 -63.58 16.16
CA GLY A 7 -33.49 -63.19 15.07
C GLY A 7 -34.00 -62.05 14.17
N THR A 8 -35.32 -61.86 14.00
CA THR A 8 -35.86 -60.69 13.27
C THR A 8 -35.77 -59.42 14.11
N LEU A 9 -35.98 -59.52 15.42
CA LEU A 9 -35.86 -58.39 16.34
C LEU A 9 -34.40 -57.89 16.42
N GLY A 10 -33.43 -58.81 16.50
CA GLY A 10 -32.01 -58.46 16.49
C GLY A 10 -31.58 -57.72 15.22
N LYS A 11 -32.10 -58.12 14.04
CA LYS A 11 -31.84 -57.42 12.77
C LYS A 11 -32.43 -56.01 12.75
N LEU A 12 -33.63 -55.81 13.30
CA LEU A 12 -34.26 -54.49 13.39
C LEU A 12 -33.47 -53.55 14.30
N VAL A 13 -32.99 -54.04 15.45
CA VAL A 13 -32.14 -53.26 16.36
C VAL A 13 -30.81 -52.90 15.68
N ALA A 14 -30.18 -53.86 14.98
CA ALA A 14 -28.95 -53.60 14.25
C ALA A 14 -29.12 -52.51 13.18
N VAL A 15 -30.18 -52.57 12.37
CA VAL A 15 -30.50 -51.52 11.39
C VAL A 15 -30.80 -50.19 12.06
N GLY A 16 -31.54 -50.20 13.17
CA GLY A 16 -31.90 -48.99 13.94
C GLY A 16 -30.69 -48.24 14.51
N VAL A 17 -29.62 -48.96 14.89
CA VAL A 17 -28.38 -48.34 15.37
C VAL A 17 -27.47 -47.91 14.22
N MET A 18 -27.44 -48.68 13.13
CA MET A 18 -26.48 -48.49 12.06
C MET A 18 -26.90 -47.42 11.05
N ALA A 19 -28.21 -47.26 10.80
CA ALA A 19 -28.73 -46.23 9.91
C ALA A 19 -28.39 -44.79 10.37
N PRO A 20 -28.51 -44.41 11.66
CA PRO A 20 -28.02 -43.12 12.15
C PRO A 20 -26.51 -42.91 11.94
N GLY A 21 -25.69 -43.96 12.12
CA GLY A 21 -24.25 -43.88 11.90
C GLY A 21 -23.89 -43.52 10.45
N PHE A 22 -24.52 -44.19 9.49
CA PHE A 22 -24.35 -43.84 8.07
C PHE A 22 -24.88 -42.45 7.73
N TYR A 23 -26.01 -42.05 8.32
CA TYR A 23 -26.54 -40.69 8.14
C TYR A 23 -25.53 -39.62 8.56
N LEU A 24 -24.87 -39.81 9.70
CA LEU A 24 -23.85 -38.87 10.18
C LEU A 24 -22.67 -38.77 9.21
N VAL A 25 -22.16 -39.90 8.71
CA VAL A 25 -21.08 -39.94 7.71
C VAL A 25 -21.48 -39.20 6.43
N ILE A 26 -22.70 -39.43 5.92
CA ILE A 26 -23.20 -38.74 4.72
C ILE A 26 -23.37 -37.24 4.99
N SER A 27 -23.84 -36.86 6.18
CA SER A 27 -24.04 -35.45 6.55
C SER A 27 -22.72 -34.66 6.67
N GLN A 28 -21.60 -35.31 7.02
CA GLN A 28 -20.28 -34.69 7.03
C GLN A 28 -19.87 -34.18 5.65
N GLY A 29 -20.19 -34.90 4.58
CA GLY A 29 -19.94 -34.44 3.21
C GLY A 29 -20.68 -33.14 2.86
N ALA A 30 -21.89 -32.94 3.40
CA ALA A 30 -22.61 -31.67 3.23
C ALA A 30 -21.94 -30.53 4.01
N ALA A 31 -21.48 -30.80 5.23
CA ALA A 31 -20.73 -29.83 6.02
C ALA A 31 -19.40 -29.45 5.36
N GLU A 32 -18.69 -30.40 4.76
CA GLU A 32 -17.45 -30.15 4.02
C GLU A 32 -17.65 -29.28 2.79
N ARG A 33 -18.69 -29.54 1.99
CA ARG A 33 -19.05 -28.68 0.85
C ARG A 33 -19.30 -27.23 1.30
N GLY A 34 -20.02 -27.05 2.41
CA GLY A 34 -20.24 -25.72 2.99
C GLY A 34 -18.94 -25.02 3.40
N ARG A 35 -17.96 -25.76 3.94
CA ARG A 35 -16.63 -25.20 4.27
C ARG A 35 -15.86 -24.80 3.02
N VAL A 36 -15.88 -25.63 1.97
CA VAL A 36 -15.22 -25.31 0.69
C VAL A 36 -15.81 -24.05 0.08
N GLU A 37 -17.14 -23.94 0.00
CA GLU A 37 -17.80 -22.73 -0.50
C GLU A 37 -17.48 -21.48 0.35
N ALA A 38 -17.36 -21.62 1.67
CA ALA A 38 -16.98 -20.52 2.53
C ALA A 38 -15.55 -20.03 2.24
N VAL A 39 -14.61 -20.96 2.05
CA VAL A 39 -13.23 -20.66 1.65
C VAL A 39 -13.20 -20.02 0.26
N GLU A 40 -13.95 -20.54 -0.71
CA GLU A 40 -14.01 -19.98 -2.06
C GLU A 40 -14.53 -18.53 -2.05
N ARG A 41 -15.59 -18.25 -1.29
CA ARG A 41 -16.08 -16.86 -1.09
C ARG A 41 -15.02 -15.98 -0.45
N SER A 42 -14.27 -16.49 0.52
CA SER A 42 -13.18 -15.74 1.17
C SER A 42 -12.03 -15.44 0.20
N ILE A 43 -11.70 -16.36 -0.70
CA ILE A 43 -10.69 -16.17 -1.74
C ILE A 43 -11.13 -15.09 -2.72
N VAL A 44 -12.38 -15.11 -3.17
CA VAL A 44 -12.92 -14.08 -4.07
C VAL A 44 -12.89 -12.72 -3.40
N GLN A 45 -13.23 -12.63 -2.11
CA GLN A 45 -13.15 -11.38 -1.36
C GLN A 45 -11.71 -10.89 -1.22
N ALA A 46 -10.79 -11.76 -0.80
CA ALA A 46 -9.37 -11.42 -0.68
C ALA A 46 -8.77 -10.94 -2.01
N ARG A 47 -9.15 -11.54 -3.14
CA ARG A 47 -8.72 -11.10 -4.48
C ARG A 47 -9.28 -9.74 -4.89
N LYS A 48 -10.42 -9.31 -4.36
CA LYS A 48 -10.95 -7.95 -4.57
C LYS A 48 -10.20 -6.96 -3.70
N ASP A 49 -9.97 -7.31 -2.44
CA ASP A 49 -9.22 -6.48 -1.50
C ASP A 49 -7.78 -6.24 -1.99
N ILE A 50 -7.10 -7.28 -2.49
CA ILE A 50 -5.76 -7.16 -3.08
C ILE A 50 -5.76 -6.16 -4.24
N ARG A 51 -6.71 -6.28 -5.17
CA ARG A 51 -6.81 -5.34 -6.30
C ARG A 51 -7.06 -3.90 -5.85
N ALA A 52 -7.91 -3.70 -4.84
CA ALA A 52 -8.12 -2.37 -4.27
C ALA A 52 -6.82 -1.82 -3.66
N LEU A 53 -6.10 -2.64 -2.87
CA LEU A 53 -4.84 -2.26 -2.26
C LEU A 53 -3.77 -1.94 -3.32
N GLU A 54 -3.64 -2.75 -4.36
CA GLU A 54 -2.73 -2.51 -5.49
C GLU A 54 -3.02 -1.15 -6.13
N THR A 55 -4.29 -0.82 -6.39
CA THR A 55 -4.65 0.50 -6.95
C THR A 55 -4.34 1.67 -6.00
N GLU A 56 -4.50 1.49 -4.68
CA GLU A 56 -4.10 2.50 -3.69
C GLU A 56 -2.58 2.66 -3.63
N PHE A 57 -1.83 1.56 -3.73
CA PHE A 57 -0.37 1.60 -3.75
C PHE A 57 0.16 2.24 -5.03
N ASP A 58 -0.37 1.88 -6.19
CA ASP A 58 0.03 2.46 -7.48
C ASP A 58 -0.22 3.96 -7.50
N THR A 59 -1.38 4.42 -7.00
CA THR A 59 -1.66 5.86 -6.93
C THR A 59 -0.73 6.60 -5.97
N ARG A 60 -0.45 6.05 -4.78
CA ARG A 60 0.48 6.67 -3.82
C ARG A 60 1.94 6.64 -4.30
N ALA A 61 2.38 5.54 -4.90
CA ALA A 61 3.72 5.39 -5.45
C ALA A 61 3.93 6.29 -6.67
N ASN A 62 2.93 6.41 -7.54
CA ASN A 62 2.98 7.31 -8.69
C ASN A 62 3.13 8.77 -8.24
N MET A 63 2.41 9.21 -7.20
CA MET A 63 2.54 10.58 -6.68
C MET A 63 3.96 10.86 -6.16
N ALA A 64 4.53 9.96 -5.36
CA ALA A 64 5.90 10.09 -4.87
C ALA A 64 6.95 10.07 -6.01
N GLN A 65 6.72 9.24 -7.05
CA GLN A 65 7.57 9.20 -8.23
C GLN A 65 7.48 10.49 -9.06
N LEU A 66 6.27 11.04 -9.25
CA LEU A 66 6.07 12.32 -9.91
C LEU A 66 6.76 13.44 -9.16
N GLU A 67 6.62 13.52 -7.83
CA GLU A 67 7.34 14.51 -7.01
C GLU A 67 8.86 14.40 -7.16
N ARG A 68 9.38 13.16 -7.15
CA ARG A 68 10.80 12.91 -7.39
C ARG A 68 11.24 13.35 -8.79
N TRP A 69 10.52 12.95 -9.84
CA TRP A 69 10.83 13.37 -11.22
C TRP A 69 10.74 14.88 -11.39
N ASN A 70 9.77 15.48 -10.68
CA ASN A 70 9.56 16.90 -10.71
C ASN A 70 10.72 17.68 -10.07
N GLY A 71 11.27 17.18 -8.96
CA GLY A 71 12.47 17.74 -8.34
C GLY A 71 13.78 17.43 -9.08
N ASP A 72 13.98 16.18 -9.49
CA ASP A 72 15.27 15.68 -9.99
C ASP A 72 15.53 16.02 -11.47
N VAL A 73 14.50 16.03 -12.32
CA VAL A 73 14.66 16.12 -13.78
C VAL A 73 13.88 17.27 -14.39
N LEU A 74 12.60 17.44 -14.02
CA LEU A 74 11.72 18.38 -14.70
C LEU A 74 11.78 19.80 -14.10
N SER A 75 12.26 19.94 -12.86
CA SER A 75 12.35 21.22 -12.11
C SER A 75 11.06 22.03 -12.06
N LEU A 76 9.89 21.39 -12.19
CA LEU A 76 8.60 22.07 -12.10
C LEU A 76 8.29 22.27 -10.62
N ALA A 77 7.98 23.50 -10.22
CA ALA A 77 7.40 23.76 -8.93
C ALA A 77 6.12 24.57 -9.14
N ALA A 78 5.26 24.57 -8.12
CA ALA A 78 4.09 25.41 -8.13
C ALA A 78 4.56 26.88 -8.23
N PRO A 79 3.96 27.70 -9.12
CA PRO A 79 4.34 29.09 -9.23
C PRO A 79 4.20 29.81 -7.89
N ARG A 80 5.17 30.66 -7.55
CA ARG A 80 5.12 31.45 -6.31
C ARG A 80 4.08 32.57 -6.45
N ALA A 81 3.53 33.03 -5.31
CA ALA A 81 2.55 34.11 -5.28
C ALA A 81 3.01 35.38 -6.04
N GLU A 82 4.31 35.66 -6.03
CA GLU A 82 4.94 36.81 -6.71
C GLU A 82 4.99 36.66 -8.24
N GLN A 83 4.82 35.45 -8.77
CA GLN A 83 4.79 35.18 -10.22
C GLN A 83 3.37 35.34 -10.80
N TYR A 84 2.37 35.50 -9.95
CA TYR A 84 1.01 35.81 -10.38
C TYR A 84 0.82 37.32 -10.46
N VAL A 85 0.11 37.74 -11.51
CA VAL A 85 -0.28 39.13 -11.68
C VAL A 85 -1.45 39.44 -10.75
N GLY A 86 -1.37 40.52 -9.99
CA GLY A 86 -2.31 40.83 -8.90
C GLY A 86 -3.64 41.45 -9.33
N GLY A 87 -3.81 41.82 -10.60
CA GLY A 87 -5.04 42.45 -11.10
C GLY A 87 -5.04 42.72 -12.60
N GLU A 88 -6.20 43.11 -13.14
CA GLU A 88 -6.49 43.24 -14.57
C GLU A 88 -5.66 44.34 -15.23
N HIS A 89 -5.39 45.43 -14.51
CA HIS A 89 -4.57 46.54 -15.00
C HIS A 89 -3.10 46.12 -15.18
N GLN A 90 -2.54 45.36 -14.24
CA GLN A 90 -1.18 44.79 -14.40
C GLN A 90 -1.15 43.76 -15.54
N LEU A 91 -2.23 42.99 -15.71
CA LEU A 91 -2.38 42.04 -16.81
C LEU A 91 -2.40 42.74 -18.19
N ALA A 92 -3.04 43.92 -18.27
CA ALA A 92 -3.11 44.72 -19.49
C ALA A 92 -1.75 45.35 -19.86
N SER A 93 -0.89 45.62 -18.88
CA SER A 93 0.46 46.13 -19.10
C SER A 93 1.50 45.06 -19.50
N LEU A 94 1.12 43.78 -19.53
CA LEU A 94 2.05 42.69 -19.80
C LEU A 94 2.45 42.66 -21.30
N PRO A 95 3.75 42.69 -21.62
CA PRO A 95 4.22 42.71 -23.01
C PRO A 95 3.90 41.38 -23.72
N GLY A 96 3.44 41.46 -24.98
CA GLY A 96 3.15 40.27 -25.81
C GLY A 96 1.67 39.91 -25.98
N ARG A 97 0.74 40.71 -25.42
CA ARG A 97 -0.69 40.60 -25.74
C ARG A 97 -0.95 41.14 -27.15
N THR A 98 -1.12 40.25 -28.12
CA THR A 98 -1.67 40.63 -29.43
C THR A 98 -3.19 40.73 -29.32
N GLU A 99 -3.83 41.70 -29.98
CA GLU A 99 -5.27 42.02 -29.87
C GLU A 99 -6.25 40.88 -30.22
N GLY A 100 -5.77 39.68 -30.55
CA GLY A 100 -6.60 38.50 -30.74
C GLY A 100 -5.91 37.16 -30.49
N GLY A 101 -4.73 37.12 -29.87
CA GLY A 101 -3.91 35.91 -29.82
C GLY A 101 -3.66 35.41 -28.40
N ASN A 102 -3.93 34.11 -28.19
CA ASN A 102 -3.57 33.36 -27.00
C ASN A 102 -2.13 33.67 -26.58
N VAL A 103 -1.95 34.15 -25.35
CA VAL A 103 -0.62 34.27 -24.75
C VAL A 103 -0.06 32.85 -24.71
N ALA A 104 1.01 32.59 -25.46
CA ALA A 104 1.81 31.38 -25.30
C ALA A 104 2.51 31.47 -23.94
N LEU A 105 1.75 31.26 -22.86
CA LEU A 105 2.30 31.04 -21.54
C LEU A 105 3.19 29.81 -21.67
N ALA A 106 4.49 30.01 -21.49
CA ALA A 106 5.40 28.93 -21.19
C ALA A 106 4.80 28.18 -20.00
N TYR A 107 4.23 27.00 -20.26
CA TYR A 107 3.51 26.19 -19.27
C TYR A 107 4.46 25.60 -18.20
N VAL A 108 5.74 26.00 -18.26
CA VAL A 108 6.84 25.54 -17.43
C VAL A 108 7.61 26.79 -17.00
N VAL A 109 7.43 27.21 -15.76
CA VAL A 109 8.27 28.21 -15.09
C VAL A 109 9.07 27.47 -14.02
N PRO A 110 10.35 27.16 -14.25
CA PRO A 110 11.21 26.56 -13.24
C PRO A 110 11.20 27.47 -12.00
N SER A 111 10.69 26.97 -10.89
CA SER A 111 10.55 27.74 -9.64
C SER A 111 11.71 27.47 -8.68
N ALA A 112 12.64 26.59 -9.06
CA ALA A 112 13.97 26.55 -8.46
C ALA A 112 14.59 27.95 -8.58
N PRO A 113 15.35 28.42 -7.57
CA PRO A 113 16.14 29.62 -7.75
C PRO A 113 17.12 29.33 -8.89
N MET A 114 16.77 29.78 -10.08
CA MET A 114 17.77 30.02 -11.10
C MET A 114 18.66 31.06 -10.43
N GLU A 115 19.84 30.64 -9.98
CA GLU A 115 20.93 31.59 -9.80
C GLU A 115 20.91 32.42 -11.07
N MET A 116 20.62 33.70 -10.90
CA MET A 116 20.45 34.62 -12.00
C MET A 116 21.83 34.69 -12.64
N ALA A 117 22.07 33.80 -13.61
CA ALA A 117 23.23 33.85 -14.44
C ALA A 117 23.09 35.19 -15.16
N ALA A 118 23.89 36.16 -14.71
CA ALA A 118 24.07 37.43 -15.38
C ALA A 118 24.23 37.13 -16.87
N ALA A 119 23.57 37.92 -17.72
CA ALA A 119 23.68 37.78 -19.16
C ALA A 119 25.17 37.77 -19.56
N VAL A 120 25.68 36.58 -19.89
CA VAL A 120 27.01 36.41 -20.48
C VAL A 120 26.79 36.38 -21.99
N PRO A 121 27.45 37.25 -22.77
CA PRO A 121 27.39 37.16 -24.22
C PRO A 121 27.97 35.82 -24.67
N GLU A 122 27.27 35.21 -25.62
CA GLU A 122 27.59 33.92 -26.24
C GLU A 122 29.08 33.82 -26.66
N PRO A 123 29.80 32.77 -26.23
CA PRO A 123 30.98 32.32 -26.94
C PRO A 123 30.72 30.93 -27.54
N ALA A 124 31.05 30.83 -28.83
CA ALA A 124 30.97 29.61 -29.62
C ALA A 124 31.74 28.43 -29.00
N LEU A 125 31.04 27.28 -28.98
CA LEU A 125 31.48 25.88 -29.11
C LEU A 125 32.92 25.51 -28.71
N ALA A 126 33.05 24.65 -27.69
CA ALA A 126 33.58 23.28 -27.84
C ALA A 126 33.53 22.50 -26.51
N VAL A 127 32.94 21.30 -26.58
CA VAL A 127 32.93 20.21 -25.57
C VAL A 127 34.39 19.73 -25.39
N PRO A 128 34.93 19.42 -24.18
CA PRO A 128 34.57 18.17 -23.49
C PRO A 128 34.80 18.04 -21.95
N ALA A 129 34.31 16.90 -21.45
CA ALA A 129 34.87 16.03 -20.40
C ALA A 129 34.43 16.16 -18.92
N ALA A 130 33.88 15.03 -18.44
CA ALA A 130 34.15 14.27 -17.22
C ALA A 130 34.03 14.90 -15.80
N ALA A 131 33.29 14.17 -14.95
CA ALA A 131 33.10 14.21 -13.49
C ALA A 131 34.44 14.13 -12.67
N PRO A 132 34.49 14.18 -11.30
CA PRO A 132 33.42 14.03 -10.29
C PRO A 132 33.47 14.90 -9.00
N ALA A 133 32.35 14.85 -8.25
CA ALA A 133 32.15 14.76 -6.78
C ALA A 133 32.93 15.59 -5.72
N ALA A 134 32.11 16.14 -4.79
CA ALA A 134 32.31 16.38 -3.34
C ALA A 134 33.33 17.48 -2.92
N THR A 135 33.16 18.32 -1.89
CA THR A 135 32.63 18.17 -0.51
C THR A 135 32.42 19.56 0.14
N VAL A 136 31.40 19.66 1.02
CA VAL A 136 31.21 20.43 2.30
C VAL A 136 32.44 21.19 2.90
N PRO A 137 32.36 22.18 3.84
CA PRO A 137 31.21 22.64 4.68
C PRO A 137 31.16 24.13 5.17
N ASP A 138 30.07 24.40 5.91
CA ASP A 138 29.98 25.11 7.21
C ASP A 138 29.61 26.60 7.37
N ARG A 139 28.68 26.79 8.33
CA ARG A 139 28.58 27.83 9.38
C ARG A 139 27.52 28.96 9.31
N ALA A 140 26.51 28.78 10.20
CA ALA A 140 25.82 29.70 11.14
C ALA A 140 25.11 30.97 10.60
N GLU A 141 24.01 31.52 11.14
CA GLU A 141 23.30 31.46 12.42
C GLU A 141 21.86 32.02 12.24
N LYS A 142 20.96 31.80 13.21
CA LYS A 142 19.51 32.17 13.22
C LYS A 142 19.24 33.66 13.56
N PRO A 143 18.00 34.17 13.39
CA PRO A 143 17.06 34.21 14.53
C PRO A 143 15.56 33.92 14.19
N ARG A 144 14.80 33.58 15.25
CA ARG A 144 13.35 33.25 15.27
C ARG A 144 12.43 34.47 15.09
N PRO A 145 11.14 34.22 14.79
CA PRO A 145 10.10 34.80 15.64
C PRO A 145 9.04 33.80 16.13
N VAL A 146 8.31 34.25 17.14
CA VAL A 146 7.38 33.56 18.04
C VAL A 146 5.97 33.48 17.44
N VAL A 147 5.32 32.31 17.47
CA VAL A 147 3.86 32.18 17.37
C VAL A 147 3.36 31.14 18.37
N LYS A 148 2.27 31.48 19.07
CA LYS A 148 1.62 30.73 20.17
C LYS A 148 0.94 29.45 19.68
N PRO A 149 0.95 28.33 20.43
CA PRO A 149 0.17 27.14 20.06
C PRO A 149 -1.30 27.28 20.49
N VAL A 150 -2.22 27.06 19.56
CA VAL A 150 -3.65 26.83 19.84
C VAL A 150 -3.87 25.33 20.03
N GLY A 151 -4.42 24.97 21.19
CA GLY A 151 -5.29 23.81 21.44
C GLY A 151 -4.81 22.44 20.96
N ALA A 152 -4.31 21.62 21.89
CA ALA A 152 -4.13 20.19 21.69
C ALA A 152 -5.49 19.50 21.45
N VAL A 153 -5.74 19.06 20.22
CA VAL A 153 -6.77 18.05 19.95
C VAL A 153 -6.14 16.69 20.27
N ARG A 154 -6.70 16.03 21.29
CA ARG A 154 -6.30 14.71 21.74
C ARG A 154 -6.69 13.70 20.66
N ALA A 155 -5.73 13.33 19.80
CA ALA A 155 -5.89 12.19 18.91
C ALA A 155 -5.90 10.92 19.78
N ALA A 156 -7.10 10.35 19.97
CA ALA A 156 -7.24 9.02 20.53
C ALA A 156 -6.60 8.03 19.55
N ALA A 157 -5.48 7.43 19.96
CA ALA A 157 -4.82 6.37 19.21
C ALA A 157 -5.72 5.12 19.20
N VAL A 158 -6.53 4.99 18.16
CA VAL A 158 -7.17 3.73 17.83
C VAL A 158 -6.10 2.83 17.22
N VAL A 159 -5.47 2.01 18.06
CA VAL A 159 -4.69 0.87 17.57
C VAL A 159 -5.67 -0.02 16.79
N PRO A 160 -5.46 -0.25 15.48
CA PRO A 160 -6.41 -1.02 14.70
C PRO A 160 -6.37 -2.47 15.20
N ALA A 161 -7.50 -2.96 15.71
CA ALA A 161 -7.65 -4.32 16.26
C ALA A 161 -7.12 -5.41 15.31
N LYS A 162 -7.09 -5.16 13.99
CA LYS A 162 -6.52 -6.04 12.97
C LYS A 162 -5.00 -6.20 13.07
N ALA A 163 -4.23 -5.16 13.40
CA ALA A 163 -2.77 -5.27 13.53
C ALA A 163 -2.37 -6.13 14.75
N ARG A 164 -3.17 -6.05 15.83
CA ARG A 164 -2.98 -6.88 17.02
C ARG A 164 -3.31 -8.36 16.76
N ALA A 165 -4.30 -8.64 15.89
CA ALA A 165 -4.61 -10.01 15.48
C ALA A 165 -3.46 -10.63 14.67
N VAL A 166 -2.91 -9.90 13.69
CA VAL A 166 -1.77 -10.39 12.87
C VAL A 166 -0.52 -10.62 13.72
N ALA A 167 -0.20 -9.73 14.66
CA ALA A 167 0.93 -9.90 15.58
C ALA A 167 0.76 -11.10 16.54
N MET A 168 -0.49 -11.45 16.89
CA MET A 168 -0.78 -12.65 17.69
C MET A 168 -0.57 -13.93 16.88
N LEU A 169 -0.93 -13.95 15.60
CA LEU A 169 -0.70 -15.11 14.72
C LEU A 169 0.80 -15.36 14.51
N ASP A 170 1.57 -14.31 14.23
CA ASP A 170 3.02 -14.43 14.02
C ASP A 170 3.72 -15.04 15.25
N ARG A 171 3.32 -14.59 16.45
CA ARG A 171 3.84 -15.12 17.72
C ARG A 171 3.43 -16.57 17.99
N THR A 172 2.25 -17.00 17.51
CA THR A 172 1.83 -18.40 17.62
C THR A 172 2.54 -19.31 16.61
N LEU A 173 2.84 -18.81 15.41
CA LEU A 173 3.54 -19.55 14.36
C LEU A 173 5.04 -19.67 14.68
N LEU A 174 5.64 -18.62 15.25
CA LEU A 174 7.04 -18.55 15.68
C LEU A 174 7.26 -19.04 17.12
N SER A 175 6.31 -19.76 17.72
CA SER A 175 6.50 -20.28 19.07
C SER A 175 7.57 -21.38 19.12
N ASP A 176 8.36 -21.44 20.19
CA ASP A 176 9.39 -22.48 20.34
C ASP A 176 8.81 -23.90 20.29
N ALA A 177 7.53 -24.06 20.65
CA ALA A 177 6.81 -25.31 20.58
C ALA A 177 6.55 -25.77 19.14
N THR A 178 6.12 -24.86 18.25
CA THR A 178 5.89 -25.16 16.82
C THR A 178 7.21 -25.40 16.10
N MET A 179 8.25 -24.61 16.41
CA MET A 179 9.60 -24.82 15.86
C MET A 179 10.20 -26.16 16.30
N ALA A 180 10.00 -26.56 17.56
CA ALA A 180 10.46 -27.86 18.05
C ALA A 180 9.69 -29.03 17.43
N ASP A 181 8.41 -28.86 17.12
CA ASP A 181 7.62 -29.89 16.45
C ASP A 181 8.02 -30.06 14.98
N LEU A 182 8.29 -28.96 14.28
CA LEU A 182 8.84 -28.98 12.92
C LEU A 182 10.22 -29.64 12.86
N ALA A 183 11.09 -29.36 13.83
CA ALA A 183 12.39 -29.99 13.93
C ALA A 183 12.29 -31.49 14.24
N ARG A 184 11.29 -31.91 15.02
CA ARG A 184 11.01 -33.33 15.31
C ARG A 184 10.47 -34.07 14.09
N SER A 185 9.55 -33.47 13.33
CA SER A 185 9.02 -34.07 12.10
C SER A 185 10.11 -34.20 11.03
N ALA A 186 10.94 -33.18 10.84
CA ALA A 186 12.06 -33.21 9.90
C ALA A 186 13.07 -34.32 10.23
N ARG A 187 13.41 -34.51 11.52
CA ARG A 187 14.29 -35.62 11.94
C ARG A 187 13.66 -37.00 11.74
N LYS A 188 12.35 -37.10 11.94
CA LYS A 188 11.59 -38.35 11.72
C LYS A 188 11.53 -38.72 10.24
N GLU A 189 11.46 -37.72 9.35
CA GLU A 189 11.49 -37.92 7.90
C GLU A 189 12.90 -38.27 7.41
N ALA A 190 13.94 -37.62 7.93
CA ALA A 190 15.34 -37.93 7.61
C ALA A 190 15.79 -39.33 8.08
N ALA A 191 15.12 -39.91 9.08
CA ALA A 191 15.38 -41.26 9.58
C ALA A 191 14.58 -42.36 8.86
N ARG A 192 13.75 -41.99 7.88
CA ARG A 192 13.00 -42.95 7.05
C ARG A 192 13.89 -43.32 5.84
N PRO A 193 14.24 -44.60 5.66
CA PRO A 193 15.04 -45.05 4.52
C PRO A 193 14.27 -44.99 3.20
#